data_AF-A0A1I3I4H2-F1
#
_entry.id   AF-A0A1I3I4H2-F1
#
_cell.length_a   1.000
_cell.length_b   1.000
_cell.length_c   1.000
_cell.angle_alpha   90.00
_cell.angle_beta   90.00
_cell.angle_gamma   90.00
#
_symmetry.space_group_name_H-M   'P 1'
#
loop_
_entity.id
_entity.type
_entity.pdbx_description
1 polymer ?
#
loop_
_entity_poly.entity_id
_entity_poly.type
_entity_poly.pdbx_seq_one_letter_code
_entity_poly.pdbx_strand_id
1 'polypeptide(L)' 'MLKFLLFVVVFALATYYVVRLLQQRSAGGGGGRPQVKRPRRPQPPPRMVAPDDDEDFLRDLERKRRRKDADDPETGPSTS' A
#
# COMPACT_ATOMS: atom_id res chain seq x y z
N MET A 1 -38.00 -10.91 -21.17
CA MET A 1 -36.72 -11.39 -20.61
C MET A 1 -35.49 -10.82 -21.32
N LEU A 2 -35.40 -10.84 -22.65
CA LEU A 2 -34.23 -10.32 -23.39
C LEU A 2 -33.91 -8.83 -23.10
N LYS A 3 -34.94 -7.97 -23.04
CA LYS A 3 -34.78 -6.53 -22.71
C LYS A 3 -34.17 -6.31 -21.33
N PHE A 4 -34.54 -7.14 -20.36
CA PHE A 4 -33.99 -7.09 -19.01
C PHE A 4 -32.53 -7.53 -19.00
N LEU A 5 -32.20 -8.62 -19.70
CA LEU A 5 -30.82 -9.07 -19.86
C LEU A 5 -29.95 -8.01 -20.56
N LEU A 6 -30.46 -7.37 -21.61
CA LEU A 6 -29.79 -6.27 -22.29
C LEU A 6 -29.53 -5.10 -21.33
N PHE A 7 -30.53 -4.73 -20.54
CA PHE A 7 -30.40 -3.66 -19.55
C PHE A 7 -29.32 -3.97 -18.51
N VAL A 8 -29.29 -5.21 -17.99
CA VAL A 8 -28.26 -5.66 -17.04
C VAL A 8 -26.87 -5.60 -17.66
N VAL A 9 -26.69 -6.05 -18.91
CA VAL A 9 -25.40 -6.00 -19.61
C VAL A 9 -24.95 -4.55 -19.82
N VAL A 10 -25.84 -3.67 -20.29
CA VAL A 10 -25.52 -2.26 -20.50
C VAL A 10 -25.17 -1.58 -19.17
N PHE A 11 -25.94 -1.85 -18.12
CA PHE A 11 -25.68 -1.29 -16.79
C PHE A 11 -24.35 -1.78 -16.20
N ALA A 12 -24.04 -3.07 -16.37
CA ALA A 12 -22.78 -3.65 -15.94
C ALA A 12 -21.59 -3.01 -16.66
N LEU A 13 -21.67 -2.84 -17.99
CA LEU A 13 -20.65 -2.17 -18.77
C LEU A 13 -20.48 -0.71 -18.35
N ALA A 14 -21.57 0.05 -18.20
CA ALA A 14 -21.53 1.44 -17.75
C ALA A 14 -20.83 1.56 -16.39
N THR A 15 -21.22 0.72 -15.43
CA THR A 15 -20.63 0.69 -14.08
C THR A 15 -19.15 0.31 -14.13
N TYR A 16 -18.79 -0.69 -14.93
CA TYR A 16 -17.40 -1.12 -15.14
C TYR A 16 -16.54 0.04 -15.67
N TYR A 17 -17.01 0.77 -16.68
CA TYR A 17 -16.26 1.90 -17.24
C TYR A 17 -16.09 3.04 -16.22
N VAL A 18 -17.14 3.39 -15.47
CA VAL A 18 -17.06 4.42 -14.41
C VAL A 18 -16.01 4.02 -13.37
N VAL A 19 -16.10 2.80 -12.85
CA VAL A 19 -15.15 2.27 -11.88
C VAL A 19 -13.73 2.21 -12.46
N ARG A 20 -13.59 1.80 -13.72
CA ARG A 20 -12.29 1.73 -14.41
C ARG A 20 -11.64 3.10 -14.57
N LEU A 21 -12.43 4.12 -14.93
CA LEU A 21 -11.97 5.50 -15.07
C LEU A 21 -11.59 6.11 -13.72
N LEU A 22 -12.37 5.84 -12.67
CA LEU A 22 -12.04 6.26 -11.31
C LEU A 22 -10.75 5.59 -10.83
N GLN A 23 -10.58 4.28 -11.02
CA GLN A 23 -9.33 3.57 -10.72
C GLN A 23 -8.14 4.10 -11.52
N GLN A 24 -8.35 4.51 -12.77
CA GLN A 24 -7.28 5.06 -13.60
C GLN A 24 -6.86 6.46 -13.13
N ARG A 25 -7.80 7.26 -12.61
CA ARG A 25 -7.51 8.55 -11.97
C ARG A 25 -6.90 8.39 -10.57
N SER A 26 -7.37 7.40 -9.81
CA SER A 26 -6.85 6.99 -8.49
C SER A 26 -5.61 6.10 -8.59
N ALA A 27 -5.10 5.77 -9.78
CA ALA A 27 -3.83 5.04 -9.92
C ALA A 27 -2.61 5.90 -9.52
N GLY A 28 -2.79 7.18 -9.22
CA GLY A 28 -1.86 8.01 -8.44
C GLY A 28 -1.97 7.86 -6.91
N GLY A 29 -2.96 7.10 -6.40
CA GLY A 29 -3.24 6.94 -4.97
C GLY A 29 -4.14 5.73 -4.70
N GLY A 30 -3.55 4.54 -4.74
CA GLY A 30 -4.03 3.34 -4.02
C GLY A 30 -5.40 2.78 -4.39
N GLY A 31 -5.44 1.78 -5.27
CA GLY A 31 -6.51 0.77 -5.26
C GLY A 31 -7.05 0.40 -6.63
N GLY A 32 -6.71 -0.82 -7.09
CA GLY A 32 -7.31 -1.42 -8.28
C GLY A 32 -6.32 -1.76 -9.39
N ARG A 33 -5.30 -2.58 -9.10
CA ARG A 33 -4.66 -3.39 -10.15
C ARG A 33 -5.25 -4.79 -10.07
N PRO A 34 -5.55 -5.46 -11.20
CA PRO A 34 -5.70 -6.92 -11.19
C PRO A 34 -4.34 -7.47 -10.80
N GLN A 35 -4.24 -7.88 -9.54
CA GLN A 35 -3.03 -8.41 -8.95
C GLN A 35 -2.73 -9.73 -9.67
N VAL A 36 -1.78 -9.70 -10.61
CA VAL A 36 -0.95 -10.90 -10.87
C VAL A 36 -0.55 -11.38 -9.48
N LYS A 37 -1.00 -12.59 -9.12
CA LYS A 37 -0.77 -13.18 -7.79
C LYS A 37 0.73 -13.36 -7.57
N ARG A 38 1.44 -12.28 -7.22
CA ARG A 38 2.58 -12.40 -6.33
C ARG A 38 2.03 -12.99 -5.04
N PRO A 39 2.67 -14.01 -4.44
CA PRO A 39 2.23 -14.52 -3.14
C PRO A 39 2.08 -13.33 -2.21
N ARG A 40 0.83 -13.05 -1.81
CA ARG A 40 0.53 -12.02 -0.82
C ARG A 40 1.27 -12.46 0.42
N ARG A 41 2.35 -11.76 0.77
CA ARG A 41 2.68 -11.65 2.18
C ARG A 41 1.40 -11.18 2.86
N PRO A 42 0.92 -11.85 3.92
CA PRO A 42 -0.25 -11.40 4.65
C PRO A 42 -0.02 -9.94 4.99
N GLN A 43 -0.82 -9.03 4.42
CA GLN A 43 -0.88 -7.69 4.98
C GLN A 43 -1.47 -7.90 6.37
N PRO A 44 -0.73 -7.53 7.44
CA PRO A 44 -1.30 -7.62 8.77
C PRO A 44 -2.64 -6.86 8.74
N PRO A 45 -3.69 -7.37 9.42
CA PRO A 45 -4.92 -6.61 9.58
C PRO A 45 -4.55 -5.20 10.07
N PRO A 46 -5.30 -4.13 9.72
CA PRO A 46 -5.05 -2.81 10.27
C PRO A 46 -5.15 -2.92 11.79
N ARG A 47 -4.01 -3.15 12.43
CA ARG A 47 -3.88 -3.16 13.87
C ARG A 47 -4.16 -1.72 14.26
N MET A 48 -4.94 -1.51 15.31
CA MET A 48 -4.87 -0.26 16.05
C MET A 48 -3.47 -0.22 16.65
N VAL A 49 -2.52 0.22 15.82
CA VAL A 49 -1.14 0.46 16.19
C VAL A 49 -1.20 1.78 16.94
N ALA A 50 -0.83 1.76 18.22
CA ALA A 50 -0.69 3.01 18.94
C ALA A 50 0.37 3.87 18.23
N PRO A 51 0.29 5.21 18.26
CA PRO A 51 1.18 6.08 17.48
C PRO A 51 2.69 5.92 17.74
N ASP A 52 3.08 5.08 18.69
CA ASP A 52 4.43 4.67 19.08
C ASP A 52 4.89 3.34 18.45
N ASP A 53 3.97 2.53 17.91
CA ASP A 53 4.25 1.19 17.34
C ASP A 53 4.23 1.17 15.79
N ASP A 54 4.13 2.33 15.13
CA ASP A 54 4.10 2.42 13.68
C ASP A 54 5.48 2.17 13.06
N GLU A 55 5.50 1.37 11.99
CA GLU A 55 6.75 1.03 11.30
C GLU A 55 7.49 2.28 10.78
N ASP A 56 6.77 3.37 10.52
CA ASP A 56 7.33 4.61 10.00
C ASP A 56 8.07 5.41 11.09
N PHE A 57 7.56 5.48 12.32
CA PHE A 57 8.27 6.08 13.46
C PHE A 57 9.54 5.30 13.81
N LEU A 58 9.47 3.97 13.84
CA LEU A 58 10.64 3.10 14.06
C LEU A 58 11.70 3.31 12.98
N ARG A 59 11.30 3.50 11.72
CA ARG A 59 12.23 3.83 10.61
C ARG A 59 12.86 5.21 10.75
N ASP A 60 12.14 6.20 11.27
CA ASP A 60 12.68 7.54 11.49
C ASP A 60 13.73 7.55 12.61
N LEU A 61 13.51 6.78 13.69
CA LEU A 61 14.51 6.57 14.74
C LEU A 61 15.77 5.88 14.22
N GLU A 62 15.62 4.80 13.44
CA GLU A 62 16.74 4.10 12.81
C GLU A 62 17.52 5.03 11.87
N ARG A 63 16.83 5.88 11.10
CA ARG A 63 17.47 6.89 10.23
C ARG A 63 18.22 7.94 11.04
N LYS A 64 17.68 8.40 12.16
CA LYS A 64 18.34 9.37 13.06
C LYS A 64 19.57 8.75 13.73
N ARG A 65 19.48 7.51 14.20
CA ARG A 65 20.60 6.77 14.79
C ARG A 65 21.74 6.61 13.79
N ARG A 66 21.45 6.13 12.58
CA ARG A 66 22.45 6.01 11.50
C ARG A 66 23.13 7.32 11.12
N ARG A 67 22.40 8.45 11.17
CA ARG A 67 23.00 9.77 10.91
C ARG A 67 23.95 10.17 12.03
N LYS A 68 23.54 9.99 13.28
CA LYS A 68 24.38 10.27 14.45
C LYS A 68 25.65 9.40 14.45
N ASP A 69 25.53 8.12 14.12
CA ASP A 69 26.66 7.19 14.03
C ASP A 69 27.56 7.48 12.81
N ALA A 70 27.02 8.10 11.75
CA ALA A 70 27.81 8.52 10.59
C ALA A 70 28.58 9.82 10.82
N ASP A 71 28.07 10.69 11.70
CA ASP A 71 28.72 11.95 12.10
C ASP A 71 29.80 11.72 13.19
N ASP A 72 29.82 10.55 13.84
CA ASP A 72 30.83 10.13 14.81
C ASP A 72 31.65 8.94 14.28
N PRO A 73 32.76 9.17 13.53
CA PRO A 73 33.53 8.10 12.90
C PRO A 73 34.28 7.18 13.87
N GLU A 74 34.16 7.34 15.20
CA GLU A 74 34.97 6.62 16.18
C GLU A 74 34.28 5.46 16.93
N THR A 75 33.06 5.05 16.55
CA THR A 75 32.41 3.84 17.11
C THR A 75 31.95 2.84 16.05
N GLY A 76 32.92 2.26 15.34
CA GLY A 76 32.73 0.98 14.65
C GLY A 76 32.50 -0.16 15.68
N PRO A 77 31.81 -1.25 15.30
CA PRO A 77 31.53 -2.35 16.21
C PRO A 77 32.85 -3.02 16.63
N SER A 78 33.25 -2.86 17.89
CA SER A 78 34.23 -3.74 18.52
C SER A 78 33.60 -5.12 18.64
N THR A 79 33.85 -5.96 17.64
CA THR A 79 33.73 -7.41 17.75
C THR A 79 34.66 -7.89 18.85
N SER A 80 34.08 -8.37 19.96
CA SER A 80 34.70 -9.27 20.94
C SER A 80 33.65 -10.27 21.39
#